data_AF-T0Z512-F1
#
_entry.id   AF-T0Z512-F1
#
_cell.length_a   1.000
_cell.length_b   1.000
_cell.length_c   1.000
_cell.angle_alpha   90.00
_cell.angle_beta   90.00
_cell.angle_gamma   90.00
#
_symmetry.space_group_name_H-M   'P 1'
#
loop_
_entity.id
_entity.type
_entity.pdbx_description
1 polymer ?
#
loop_
_entity_poly.entity_id
_entity_poly.type
_entity_poly.pdbx_seq_one_letter_code
_entity_poly.pdbx_strand_id
1 'polypeptide(L)'
;MAIIPSPSLNALATGRDAKHAVVATTQGILSACDDRQLRAVLAHVKDRDGLLRTFAATLAGAVSYAGGMVLFTSILGGGGRQQNVNPILLIGAAVTAPIVALLF
;
A
#
# COMPACT_ATOMS: atom_id res chain seq x y z
N MET A 1 -2.66 18.24 19.80
CA MET A 1 -2.36 18.90 18.52
C MET A 1 -1.08 19.70 18.71
N ALA A 2 -0.07 19.45 17.90
CA ALA A 2 1.22 20.15 17.98
C ALA A 2 1.32 21.16 16.83
N ILE A 3 1.79 22.38 17.11
CA ILE A 3 2.02 23.40 16.09
C ILE A 3 3.52 23.52 15.88
N ILE A 4 3.96 23.32 14.64
CA ILE A 4 5.37 23.42 14.26
C ILE A 4 5.59 24.80 13.64
N PRO A 5 6.50 25.64 14.18
CA PRO A 5 6.83 26.93 13.63
C PRO A 5 7.68 26.76 12.36
N SER A 6 7.01 26.45 11.25
CA SER A 6 7.60 26.28 9.92
C SER A 6 6.67 26.86 8.85
N PRO A 7 7.20 27.57 7.84
CA PRO A 7 6.41 28.13 6.74
C PRO A 7 5.94 27.07 5.73
N SER A 8 6.46 25.84 5.81
CA SER A 8 5.99 24.73 4.97
C SER A 8 4.51 24.45 5.18
N LEU A 9 3.78 24.03 4.13
CA LEU A 9 2.38 23.63 4.24
C LEU A 9 2.27 22.11 4.44
N ASN A 10 2.30 21.65 5.69
CA ASN A 10 2.24 20.22 6.00
C ASN A 10 1.39 19.94 7.25
N ALA A 11 0.70 18.80 7.23
CA ALA A 11 0.00 18.23 8.37
C ALA A 11 0.29 16.73 8.44
N LEU A 12 0.74 16.24 9.60
CA LEU A 12 1.08 14.84 9.82
C LEU A 12 0.36 14.32 11.07
N ALA A 13 -0.40 13.23 10.93
CA ALA A 13 -0.95 12.50 12.07
C ALA A 13 -0.08 11.30 12.40
N THR A 14 0.41 11.23 13.63
CA THR A 14 1.18 10.10 14.16
C THR A 14 0.53 9.56 15.43
N GLY A 15 0.64 8.27 15.70
CA GLY A 15 0.20 7.70 16.98
C GLY A 15 -0.31 6.28 16.86
N ARG A 16 -0.04 5.49 17.90
CA ARG A 16 -0.22 4.04 17.92
C ARG A 16 -1.67 3.58 17.71
N ASP A 17 -2.61 4.33 18.28
CA ASP A 17 -4.05 4.05 18.25
C ASP A 17 -4.84 5.34 17.99
N ALA A 18 -6.08 5.25 17.48
CA ALA A 18 -6.92 6.42 17.19
C ALA A 18 -7.13 7.33 18.42
N LYS A 19 -7.06 6.76 19.63
CA LYS A 19 -7.16 7.47 20.91
C LYS A 19 -5.86 8.17 21.34
N HIS A 20 -4.71 7.75 20.81
CA HIS A 20 -3.38 8.31 21.08
C HIS A 20 -2.76 8.97 19.85
N ALA A 21 -3.58 9.29 18.85
CA ALA A 21 -3.15 9.96 17.64
C ALA A 21 -2.91 11.45 17.93
N VAL A 22 -1.66 11.90 17.76
CA VAL A 22 -1.27 13.30 17.79
C VAL A 22 -1.16 13.79 16.35
N VAL A 23 -1.90 14.85 16.04
CA VAL A 23 -1.76 15.57 14.76
C VAL A 23 -0.84 16.77 14.96
N ALA A 24 0.21 16.84 14.14
CA ALA A 24 1.14 17.96 14.03
C ALA A 24 0.83 18.75 12.76
N THR A 25 0.57 20.03 12.90
CA THR A 25 0.28 20.97 11.80
C THR A 25 1.33 22.07 11.80
N THR A 26 1.82 22.44 10.62
CA THR A 26 2.77 23.55 10.49
C THR A 26 2.06 24.90 10.53
N GLN A 27 2.77 25.94 10.93
CA GLN A 27 2.23 27.29 10.93
C GLN A 27 1.88 27.76 9.51
N GLY A 28 2.65 27.36 8.49
CA GLY A 28 2.35 27.68 7.08
C GLY A 28 1.00 27.18 6.60
N ILE A 29 0.54 25.99 7.05
CA ILE A 29 -0.77 25.47 6.66
C ILE A 29 -1.92 26.19 7.37
N LEU A 30 -1.70 26.62 8.62
CA LEU A 30 -2.67 27.39 9.40
C LEU A 30 -2.86 28.80 8.84
N SER A 31 -1.81 29.39 8.27
CA SER A 31 -1.86 30.73 7.67
C SER A 31 -2.45 30.75 6.26
N ALA A 32 -2.38 29.64 5.53
CA ALA A 32 -2.76 29.58 4.12
C ALA A 32 -4.13 28.94 3.86
N CYS A 33 -4.64 28.12 4.79
CA CYS A 33 -5.89 27.41 4.61
C CYS A 33 -6.98 27.93 5.55
N ASP A 34 -8.17 28.14 5.01
CA ASP A 34 -9.36 28.42 5.81
C ASP A 34 -9.78 27.20 6.64
N ASP A 35 -10.55 27.47 7.68
CA ASP A 35 -11.01 26.50 8.68
C ASP A 35 -11.71 25.26 8.07
N ARG A 36 -12.41 25.45 6.93
CA ARG A 36 -13.03 24.35 6.15
C ARG A 36 -12.01 23.53 5.38
N GLN A 37 -11.01 24.16 4.78
CA GLN A 37 -9.94 23.49 4.04
C GLN A 37 -9.03 22.72 4.99
N LEU A 38 -8.71 23.30 6.15
CA LEU A 38 -7.94 22.63 7.20
C LEU A 38 -8.65 21.37 7.71
N ARG A 39 -9.97 21.42 7.93
CA ARG A 39 -10.77 20.24 8.28
C ARG A 39 -10.72 19.15 7.21
N ALA A 40 -10.73 19.50 5.92
CA ALA A 40 -10.61 18.53 4.83
C ALA A 40 -9.23 17.86 4.80
N VAL A 41 -8.16 18.63 4.99
CA VAL A 41 -6.78 18.10 5.07
C VAL A 41 -6.63 17.19 6.29
N LEU A 42 -7.15 17.59 7.46
CA LEU A 42 -7.10 16.79 8.68
C LEU A 42 -7.93 15.51 8.58
N ALA A 43 -9.08 15.54 7.90
CA ALA A 43 -9.88 14.35 7.63
C ALA A 43 -9.14 13.38 6.72
N HIS A 44 -8.54 13.87 5.63
CA HIS A 44 -7.76 13.06 4.70
C HIS A 44 -6.54 12.41 5.38
N VAL A 45 -5.83 13.13 6.24
CA VAL A 45 -4.69 12.60 7.00
C VAL A 45 -5.12 11.62 8.10
N LYS A 46 -6.39 11.68 8.53
CA LYS A 46 -6.98 10.78 9.53
C LYS A 46 -7.56 9.50 8.93
N ASP A 47 -7.90 9.49 7.63
CA ASP A 47 -8.32 8.27 6.93
C ASP A 47 -7.12 7.33 6.75
N ARG A 48 -6.94 6.53 7.80
CA ARG A 48 -5.88 5.54 8.01
C ARG A 48 -6.17 4.25 7.26
N ASP A 49 -6.21 4.28 5.94
CA ASP A 49 -6.12 3.04 5.15
C ASP A 49 -4.71 2.41 5.18
N GLY A 50 -3.82 2.89 6.07
CA GLY A 50 -2.49 2.33 6.25
C GLY A 50 -2.50 0.85 6.67
N LEU A 51 -3.35 0.45 7.63
CA LEU A 51 -3.38 -0.93 8.13
C LEU A 51 -3.92 -1.91 7.08
N LEU A 52 -4.96 -1.51 6.34
CA LEU A 52 -5.51 -2.34 5.28
C LEU A 52 -4.51 -2.47 4.12
N ARG A 53 -3.82 -1.38 3.76
CA ARG A 53 -2.79 -1.39 2.71
C ARG A 53 -1.54 -2.18 3.10
N THR A 54 -1.08 -2.11 4.35
CA THR A 54 0.06 -2.93 4.80
C THR A 54 -0.31 -4.41 4.88
N PHE A 55 -1.53 -4.73 5.32
CA PHE A 55 -2.04 -6.11 5.32
C PHE A 55 -2.19 -6.66 3.90
N ALA A 56 -2.80 -5.90 2.98
CA ALA A 56 -2.90 -6.24 1.57
C ALA A 56 -1.51 -6.42 0.94
N ALA A 57 -0.58 -5.49 1.17
CA ALA A 57 0.80 -5.59 0.66
C ALA A 57 1.54 -6.83 1.21
N THR A 58 1.31 -7.20 2.47
CA THR A 58 1.90 -8.40 3.07
C THR A 58 1.36 -9.67 2.40
N LEU A 59 0.05 -9.73 2.17
CA LEU A 59 -0.58 -10.85 1.45
C LEU A 59 -0.12 -10.92 -0.01
N ALA A 60 -0.07 -9.78 -0.71
CA ALA A 60 0.43 -9.70 -2.08
C ALA A 60 1.89 -10.14 -2.18
N GLY A 61 2.73 -9.75 -1.21
CA GLY A 61 4.11 -10.20 -1.10
C GLY A 61 4.23 -11.71 -0.86
N ALA A 62 3.39 -12.28 0.02
CA ALA A 62 3.36 -13.72 0.27
C ALA A 62 2.95 -14.53 -0.97
N VAL A 63 1.92 -14.08 -1.70
CA VAL A 63 1.47 -14.72 -2.95
C VAL A 63 2.53 -14.58 -4.05
N SER A 64 3.15 -13.40 -4.16
CA SER A 64 4.22 -13.16 -5.14
C SER A 64 5.45 -14.03 -4.86
N TYR A 65 5.81 -14.21 -3.59
CA TYR A 65 6.89 -15.10 -3.19
C TYR A 65 6.57 -16.57 -3.52
N ALA A 66 5.34 -17.03 -3.23
CA ALA A 66 4.92 -18.38 -3.57
C ALA A 66 4.92 -18.62 -5.10
N GLY A 67 4.38 -17.67 -5.88
CA GLY A 67 4.41 -17.71 -7.35
C GLY A 67 5.84 -17.69 -7.90
N GLY A 68 6.70 -16.83 -7.35
CA GLY A 68 8.12 -16.77 -7.67
C GLY A 68 8.85 -18.07 -7.36
N MET A 69 8.51 -18.74 -6.25
CA MET A 69 9.11 -20.03 -5.88
C MET A 69 8.66 -21.17 -6.80
N VAL A 70 7.40 -21.18 -7.25
CA VAL A 70 6.90 -22.12 -8.27
C VAL A 70 7.62 -21.89 -9.60
N LEU A 71 7.77 -20.63 -10.03
CA LEU A 71 8.51 -20.29 -11.25
C LEU A 71 9.99 -20.66 -11.13
N PHE A 72 10.65 -20.31 -10.02
CA PHE A 72 12.05 -20.62 -9.77
C PHE A 72 12.33 -22.13 -9.74
N THR A 73 11.48 -22.91 -9.05
CA THR A 73 11.57 -24.38 -9.03
C THR A 73 11.27 -24.99 -10.40
N SER A 74 10.36 -24.40 -11.20
CA SER A 74 10.11 -24.85 -12.57
C SER A 74 11.27 -24.58 -13.53
N ILE A 75 12.03 -23.50 -13.30
CA ILE A 75 13.15 -23.08 -14.17
C ILE A 75 14.46 -23.79 -13.78
N LEU A 76 14.73 -23.96 -12.48
CA LEU A 76 16.00 -24.55 -11.97
C LEU A 76 15.90 -26.03 -11.59
N GLY A 77 14.71 -26.56 -11.34
CA GLY A 77 14.49 -27.90 -10.77
C GLY A 77 14.25 -29.03 -11.77
N GLY A 78 14.30 -28.77 -13.08
CA GLY A 78 14.16 -29.83 -14.10
C GLY A 78 12.72 -30.26 -14.34
N GLY A 79 12.31 -30.14 -15.61
CA GLY A 79 10.97 -30.54 -16.08
C GLY A 79 10.65 -32.01 -15.83
N GLY A 80 9.78 -32.26 -14.86
CA GLY A 80 9.29 -33.60 -14.52
C GLY A 80 7.77 -33.71 -14.37
N ARG A 81 6.98 -32.76 -14.88
CA ARG A 81 5.51 -32.88 -14.90
C ARG A 81 4.89 -32.30 -16.17
N GLN A 82 5.41 -32.79 -17.28
CA GLN A 82 4.64 -32.86 -18.50
C GLN A 82 3.49 -33.83 -18.27
N GLN A 83 2.27 -33.30 -18.10
CA GLN A 83 1.03 -33.87 -18.66
C GLN A 83 -0.15 -32.93 -18.35
N ASN A 84 -0.58 -32.21 -19.39
CA ASN A 84 -1.92 -31.61 -19.56
C ASN A 84 -2.24 -30.24 -18.93
N VAL A 85 -1.26 -29.34 -18.77
CA VAL A 85 -1.58 -27.90 -18.60
C VAL A 85 -1.64 -27.22 -19.97
N ASN A 86 -2.81 -26.68 -20.32
CA ASN A 86 -3.03 -26.00 -21.60
C ASN A 86 -2.10 -24.76 -21.70
N PRO A 87 -1.23 -24.66 -22.72
CA PRO A 87 -0.29 -23.55 -22.86
C PRO A 87 -0.97 -22.17 -22.92
N ILE A 88 -2.22 -22.11 -23.38
CA ILE A 88 -3.03 -20.88 -23.39
C ILE A 88 -3.33 -20.42 -21.95
N LEU A 89 -3.57 -21.35 -21.03
CA LEU A 89 -3.86 -21.05 -19.63
C LEU A 89 -2.61 -20.52 -18.91
N LEU A 90 -1.43 -21.04 -19.24
CA LEU A 90 -0.16 -20.58 -18.68
C LEU A 90 0.17 -19.15 -19.12
N ILE A 91 -0.03 -18.84 -20.41
CA ILE A 91 0.18 -17.49 -20.94
C ILE A 91 -0.85 -16.52 -20.34
N GLY A 92 -2.11 -16.94 -20.25
CA GLY A 92 -3.16 -16.18 -19.57
C GLY A 92 -2.76 -15.84 -18.14
N ALA A 93 -2.38 -16.85 -17.34
CA ALA A 93 -1.95 -16.66 -15.96
C ALA A 93 -0.72 -15.76 -15.83
N ALA A 94 0.28 -15.91 -16.71
CA ALA A 94 1.49 -15.09 -16.70
C ALA A 94 1.22 -13.60 -16.97
N VAL A 95 0.20 -13.29 -17.79
CA VAL A 95 -0.22 -11.91 -18.08
C VAL A 95 -1.16 -11.37 -17.02
N THR A 96 -2.10 -12.17 -16.52
CA THR A 96 -3.10 -11.72 -15.55
C THR A 96 -2.56 -11.62 -14.13
N ALA A 97 -1.61 -12.48 -13.74
CA ALA A 97 -1.02 -12.46 -12.41
C ALA A 97 -0.42 -11.09 -12.01
N PRO A 98 0.42 -10.42 -12.81
CA PRO A 98 0.93 -9.11 -12.46
C PRO A 98 -0.15 -8.02 -12.44
N ILE A 99 -1.16 -8.10 -13.31
CA ILE A 99 -2.28 -7.13 -13.33
C ILE A 99 -3.10 -7.25 -12.04
N VAL A 100 -3.40 -8.48 -11.62
CA VAL A 100 -4.09 -8.76 -10.37
C VAL A 100 -3.24 -8.30 -9.17
N ALA A 101 -1.94 -8.54 -9.18
CA ALA A 101 -1.03 -8.08 -8.12
C ALA A 101 -0.92 -6.56 -8.01
N LEU A 102 -1.12 -5.81 -9.10
CA LEU A 102 -1.11 -4.34 -9.11
C LEU A 102 -2.44 -3.73 -8.64
N LEU A 103 -3.53 -4.49 -8.67
CA LEU A 103 -4.87 -4.04 -8.27
C LEU A 103 -5.12 -4.18 -6.76
N PHE A 104 -4.30 -4.94 -6.04
CA PHE A 104 -4.35 -5.14 -4.60
C PHE A 104 -3.22 -4.38 -3.88
#